data_AF-K1VBP8-F1
#
_entry.id   AF-K1VBP8-F1
#
_cell.length_a   1.000
_cell.length_b   1.000
_cell.length_c   1.000
_cell.angle_alpha   90.00
_cell.angle_beta   90.00
_cell.angle_gamma   90.00
#
_symmetry.space_group_name_H-M   'P 1'
#
loop_
_entity.id
_entity.type
_entity.pdbx_description
1 polymer ?
#
loop_
_entity_poly.entity_id
_entity_poly.type
_entity_poly.pdbx_seq_one_letter_code
_entity_poly.pdbx_strand_id
1 'polypeptide(L)'
;MTGDQAAIALSVCRRVGISAEHILTGTQLDEMTDCELKKVVEETHVFAELTPGQKVRLVSALKENGHTVGFLGDGVNDIPALNEANVGISVDAAVDAAKDAADVVLLTKKLKCIGAGCPGRAKNFYQIC
;
A
#
# COMPACT_ATOMS: atom_id res chain seq x y z
N MET A 1 3.58 2.04 -0.62
CA MET A 1 3.80 1.85 -2.07
C MET A 1 3.81 3.22 -2.72
N THR A 2 4.79 3.53 -3.58
CA THR A 2 4.84 4.85 -4.25
C THR A 2 5.12 4.74 -5.75
N GLY A 3 4.69 5.76 -6.50
CA GLY A 3 5.11 6.01 -7.88
C GLY A 3 6.41 6.81 -7.99
N ASP A 4 6.95 7.31 -6.88
CA ASP A 4 8.21 8.04 -6.85
C ASP A 4 9.42 7.12 -7.08
N GLN A 5 10.54 7.75 -7.42
CA GLN A 5 11.83 7.09 -7.53
C GLN A 5 12.23 6.40 -6.22
N ALA A 6 12.88 5.24 -6.33
CA ALA A 6 13.32 4.44 -5.18
C ALA A 6 14.16 5.24 -4.17
N ALA A 7 15.01 6.17 -4.65
CA ALA A 7 15.83 7.02 -3.80
C ALA A 7 15.00 7.97 -2.90
N ILE A 8 13.89 8.50 -3.42
CA ILE A 8 12.96 9.35 -2.66
C ILE A 8 12.20 8.49 -1.65
N ALA A 9 11.68 7.34 -2.09
CA ALA A 9 11.00 6.39 -1.22
C ALA A 9 11.86 5.99 -0.02
N LEU A 10 13.14 5.69 -0.25
CA LEU A 10 14.14 5.40 0.79
C LEU A 10 14.31 6.54 1.78
N SER A 11 14.48 7.75 1.27
CA SER A 11 14.66 8.95 2.10
C SER A 11 13.46 9.17 3.01
N VAL A 12 12.24 8.98 2.49
CA VAL A 12 11.00 9.07 3.26
C VAL A 12 10.94 7.95 4.31
N CYS A 13 11.16 6.69 3.92
CA CYS A 13 11.14 5.53 4.82
C CYS A 13 12.08 5.72 6.01
N ARG A 14 13.31 6.19 5.75
CA ARG A 14 14.30 6.48 6.79
C ARG A 14 13.83 7.56 7.78
N ARG A 15 13.08 8.57 7.31
CA ARG A 15 12.55 9.64 8.16
C ARG A 15 11.37 9.19 9.01
N VAL A 16 10.57 8.25 8.53
CA VAL A 16 9.41 7.71 9.27
C VAL A 16 9.73 6.46 10.08
N GLY A 17 10.93 5.90 9.95
CA GLY A 17 11.39 4.73 10.70
C GLY A 17 10.91 3.39 10.12
N ILE A 18 10.60 3.34 8.83
CA ILE A 18 10.23 2.10 8.13
C ILE A 18 11.52 1.43 7.63
N SER A 19 11.67 0.13 7.92
CA SER A 19 12.78 -0.67 7.36
C SER A 19 12.59 -0.83 5.85
N ALA A 20 13.62 -0.45 5.11
CA ALA A 20 13.64 -0.51 3.65
C ALA A 20 14.81 -1.38 3.16
N GLU A 21 15.05 -2.49 3.85
CA GLU A 21 16.10 -3.47 3.51
C GLU A 21 15.85 -4.10 2.13
N HIS A 22 14.59 -4.36 1.80
CA HIS A 22 14.16 -4.91 0.53
C HIS A 22 13.23 -3.93 -0.18
N ILE A 23 13.68 -3.46 -1.35
CA ILE A 23 12.92 -2.57 -2.23
C ILE A 23 12.74 -3.25 -3.57
N LEU A 24 11.53 -3.20 -4.07
CA LEU A 24 11.19 -3.66 -5.41
C LEU A 24 10.70 -2.47 -6.25
N THR A 25 11.28 -2.29 -7.44
CA THR A 25 10.80 -1.27 -8.38
C THR A 25 9.75 -1.83 -9.33
N GLY A 26 8.94 -0.95 -9.93
CA GLY A 26 7.97 -1.35 -10.95
C GLY A 26 8.60 -2.12 -12.11
N THR A 27 9.81 -1.74 -12.55
CA THR A 27 10.52 -2.46 -13.61
C THR A 27 10.86 -3.90 -13.20
N GLN A 28 11.34 -4.11 -11.98
CA GLN A 28 11.62 -5.47 -11.47
C GLN A 28 10.34 -6.29 -11.33
N LEU A 29 9.22 -5.64 -10.97
CA LEU A 29 7.93 -6.29 -10.84
C LEU A 29 7.37 -6.77 -12.19
N ASP A 30 7.62 -6.04 -13.28
CA ASP A 30 7.19 -6.44 -14.63
C ASP A 30 7.94 -7.66 -15.15
N GLU A 31 9.18 -7.88 -14.70
CA GLU A 31 9.97 -9.06 -15.04
C GLU A 31 9.53 -10.32 -14.26
N MET A 32 8.76 -10.14 -13.18
CA MET A 32 8.31 -11.24 -12.33
C MET A 32 6.98 -11.80 -12.81
N THR A 33 6.86 -13.13 -12.72
CA THR A 33 5.56 -13.82 -12.83
C THR A 33 4.73 -13.63 -11.55
N ASP A 34 3.42 -13.86 -11.63
CA ASP A 34 2.55 -13.76 -10.44
C ASP A 34 2.95 -14.74 -9.34
N CYS A 35 3.45 -15.93 -9.72
CA CYS A 35 3.96 -16.93 -8.77
C CYS A 35 5.22 -16.46 -8.03
N GLU A 36 6.11 -15.73 -8.70
CA GLU A 36 7.30 -15.16 -8.09
C GLU A 36 6.92 -13.96 -7.22
N LEU A 37 6.06 -13.08 -7.73
CA LEU A 37 5.57 -11.92 -7.02
C LEU A 37 4.97 -12.31 -5.68
N LYS A 38 4.12 -13.34 -5.64
CA LYS A 38 3.53 -13.87 -4.39
C LYS A 38 4.56 -14.25 -3.33
N LYS A 39 5.77 -14.66 -3.70
CA LYS A 39 6.82 -14.98 -2.73
C LYS A 39 7.54 -13.71 -2.29
N VAL A 40 7.89 -12.86 -3.25
CA VAL A 40 8.67 -11.63 -3.02
C VAL A 40 7.89 -10.61 -2.19
N VAL A 41 6.56 -10.54 -2.34
CA VAL A 41 5.72 -9.60 -1.57
C VAL A 41 5.69 -9.89 -0.07
N GLU A 42 6.03 -11.11 0.37
CA GLU A 42 6.10 -11.44 1.80
C GLU A 42 7.35 -10.86 2.47
N GLU A 43 8.44 -10.72 1.70
CA GLU A 43 9.74 -10.28 2.19
C GLU A 43 10.03 -8.79 1.88
N THR A 44 9.23 -8.19 1.01
CA THR A 44 9.42 -6.81 0.55
C THR A 44 8.52 -5.84 1.31
N HIS A 45 9.12 -4.78 1.85
CA HIS A 45 8.39 -3.75 2.61
C HIS A 45 8.14 -2.48 1.82
N VAL A 46 8.98 -2.19 0.82
CA VAL A 46 8.91 -0.94 0.06
C VAL A 46 8.85 -1.25 -1.43
N PHE A 47 7.84 -0.67 -2.08
CA PHE A 47 7.66 -0.76 -3.52
C PHE A 47 7.63 0.65 -4.11
N ALA A 48 8.47 0.88 -5.11
CA ALA A 48 8.71 2.20 -5.70
C ALA A 48 8.54 2.18 -7.22
N GLU A 49 8.40 3.35 -7.83
CA GLU A 49 8.26 3.52 -9.29
C GLU A 49 7.09 2.71 -9.88
N LEU A 50 6.01 2.58 -9.10
CA LEU A 50 4.87 1.77 -9.46
C LEU A 50 3.88 2.51 -10.36
N THR A 51 3.42 1.81 -11.40
CA THR A 51 2.24 2.22 -12.18
C THR A 51 0.94 1.89 -11.44
N PRO A 52 -0.20 2.54 -11.77
CA PRO A 52 -1.49 2.20 -11.17
C PRO A 52 -1.85 0.70 -11.29
N GLY A 53 -1.58 0.08 -12.44
CA GLY A 53 -1.83 -1.35 -12.64
C GLY A 53 -0.96 -2.25 -11.75
N GLN A 54 0.30 -1.87 -11.52
CA GLN A 54 1.20 -2.61 -10.64
C GLN A 54 0.77 -2.52 -9.17
N LYS A 55 0.20 -1.39 -8.74
CA LYS A 55 -0.37 -1.27 -7.39
C LYS A 55 -1.50 -2.28 -7.17
N VAL A 56 -2.42 -2.38 -8.13
CA VAL A 56 -3.52 -3.37 -8.09
C VAL A 56 -2.96 -4.80 -8.06
N ARG A 57 -1.97 -5.11 -8.90
CA ARG A 57 -1.32 -6.42 -8.95
C ARG A 57 -0.69 -6.82 -7.61
N LEU A 58 -0.05 -5.88 -6.91
CA LEU A 58 0.51 -6.10 -5.57
C LEU A 58 -0.56 -6.36 -4.51
N VAL A 59 -1.63 -5.54 -4.50
CA VAL A 59 -2.76 -5.73 -3.58
C VAL A 59 -3.41 -7.10 -3.80
N SER A 60 -3.63 -7.49 -5.06
CA SER A 60 -4.18 -8.80 -5.40
C SER A 60 -3.25 -9.94 -4.94
N ALA A 61 -1.94 -9.86 -5.21
CA ALA A 61 -0.99 -10.88 -4.78
C ALA A 61 -1.00 -11.12 -3.26
N LEU A 62 -1.04 -10.04 -2.47
CA LEU A 62 -1.13 -10.13 -1.00
C LEU A 62 -2.47 -10.74 -0.54
N LYS A 63 -3.58 -10.35 -1.16
CA LYS A 63 -4.90 -10.95 -0.89
C LYS A 63 -4.94 -12.44 -1.21
N GLU A 64 -4.36 -12.83 -2.35
CA GLU A 64 -4.30 -14.23 -2.78
C GLU A 64 -3.40 -15.09 -1.87
N ASN A 65 -2.42 -14.48 -1.19
CA ASN A 65 -1.66 -15.12 -0.12
C ASN A 65 -2.45 -15.28 1.19
N GLY A 66 -3.69 -14.79 1.25
CA GLY A 66 -4.59 -14.90 2.40
C GLY A 66 -4.50 -13.74 3.38
N HIS A 67 -3.80 -12.65 3.04
CA HIS A 67 -3.71 -11.47 3.87
C HIS A 67 -4.97 -10.61 3.78
N THR A 68 -5.27 -9.89 4.87
CA THR A 68 -6.27 -8.82 4.85
C THR A 68 -5.55 -7.52 4.54
N VAL A 69 -5.78 -6.96 3.36
CA VAL A 69 -5.02 -5.82 2.84
C VAL A 69 -5.82 -4.53 3.01
N GLY A 70 -5.23 -3.56 3.72
CA GLY A 70 -5.69 -2.18 3.74
C GLY A 70 -4.85 -1.34 2.78
N PHE A 71 -5.48 -0.50 1.96
CA PHE A 71 -4.79 0.38 1.03
C PHE A 71 -5.09 1.85 1.36
N LEU A 72 -4.03 2.65 1.54
CA LEU A 72 -4.15 4.09 1.77
C LEU A 72 -3.83 4.82 0.46
N GLY A 73 -4.77 5.63 -0.04
CA GLY A 73 -4.59 6.41 -1.27
C GLY A 73 -5.26 7.77 -1.20
N ASP A 74 -4.69 8.76 -1.87
CA ASP A 74 -5.17 10.14 -1.88
C ASP A 74 -5.43 10.71 -3.29
N GLY A 75 -5.04 9.97 -4.33
CA GLY A 75 -5.16 10.39 -5.72
C GLY A 75 -6.04 9.49 -6.59
N VAL A 76 -6.40 9.99 -7.77
CA VAL A 76 -7.18 9.25 -8.79
C VAL A 76 -6.48 7.97 -9.23
N ASN A 77 -5.14 7.99 -9.26
CA ASN A 77 -4.32 6.83 -9.63
C ASN A 77 -4.44 5.64 -8.66
N ASP A 78 -4.89 5.91 -7.45
CA ASP A 78 -5.00 4.92 -6.37
C ASP A 78 -6.39 4.29 -6.30
N ILE A 79 -7.39 4.85 -6.96
CA ILE A 79 -8.78 4.35 -6.98
C ILE A 79 -8.85 2.86 -7.34
N PRO A 80 -8.16 2.35 -8.38
CA PRO A 80 -8.20 0.93 -8.69
C PRO A 80 -7.66 0.05 -7.54
N ALA A 81 -6.62 0.51 -6.85
CA ALA A 81 -6.02 -0.22 -5.73
C ALA A 81 -6.86 -0.11 -4.44
N LEU A 82 -7.51 1.04 -4.21
CA LEU A 82 -8.50 1.24 -3.14
C LEU A 82 -9.64 0.24 -3.28
N ASN A 83 -10.19 0.08 -4.49
CA ASN A 83 -11.27 -0.86 -4.78
C ASN A 83 -10.83 -2.33 -4.70
N GLU A 84 -9.58 -2.63 -5.04
CA GLU A 84 -9.04 -3.99 -4.94
C GLU A 84 -8.77 -4.40 -3.48
N ALA A 85 -8.47 -3.46 -2.60
CA ALA A 85 -8.16 -3.75 -1.19
C ALA A 85 -9.37 -4.32 -0.43
N ASN A 86 -9.10 -4.96 0.72
CA ASN A 86 -10.19 -5.34 1.63
C ASN A 86 -10.77 -4.13 2.36
N VAL A 87 -9.95 -3.11 2.58
CA VAL A 87 -10.35 -1.82 3.15
C VAL A 87 -9.58 -0.71 2.45
N GLY A 88 -10.29 0.14 1.72
CA GLY A 88 -9.77 1.37 1.13
C GLY A 88 -9.82 2.52 2.14
N ILE A 89 -8.70 3.20 2.33
CA ILE A 89 -8.56 4.32 3.25
C ILE A 89 -8.12 5.54 2.45
N SER A 90 -8.80 6.66 2.63
CA SER A 90 -8.35 7.95 2.13
C SER A 90 -8.22 8.98 3.25
N VAL A 91 -7.73 10.16 2.90
CA VAL A 91 -7.57 11.29 3.84
C VAL A 91 -8.48 12.43 3.40
N ASP A 92 -8.92 13.25 4.35
CA ASP A 92 -9.81 14.38 4.05
C ASP A 92 -9.24 15.37 3.00
N ALA A 93 -7.91 15.49 2.96
CA ALA A 93 -7.19 16.32 1.99
C ALA A 93 -7.05 15.66 0.60
N ALA A 94 -7.53 14.44 0.41
CA ALA A 94 -7.50 13.74 -0.87
C ALA A 94 -8.49 14.34 -1.87
N VAL A 95 -8.28 14.02 -3.15
CA VAL A 95 -9.23 14.41 -4.21
C VAL A 95 -10.60 13.76 -3.98
N ASP A 96 -11.67 14.43 -4.38
CA ASP A 96 -13.04 13.96 -4.12
C ASP A 96 -13.28 12.54 -4.66
N ALA A 97 -12.78 12.26 -5.86
CA ALA A 97 -12.88 10.92 -6.45
C ALA A 97 -12.20 9.82 -5.63
N ALA A 98 -11.11 10.13 -4.91
CA ALA A 98 -10.43 9.15 -4.05
C ALA A 98 -11.18 8.94 -2.72
N LYS A 99 -11.82 9.99 -2.19
CA LYS A 99 -12.67 9.91 -1.01
C LYS A 99 -13.93 9.09 -1.28
N ASP A 100 -14.55 9.28 -2.45
CA ASP A 100 -15.73 8.53 -2.87
C ASP A 100 -15.43 7.04 -3.10
N ALA A 101 -14.19 6.70 -3.48
CA ALA A 101 -13.74 5.33 -3.68
C ALA A 101 -13.26 4.62 -2.41
N ALA A 102 -13.11 5.32 -1.29
CA ALA A 102 -12.59 4.76 -0.05
C ALA A 102 -13.70 4.38 0.94
N ASP A 103 -13.52 3.26 1.63
CA ASP A 103 -14.45 2.83 2.70
C ASP A 103 -14.35 3.72 3.93
N VAL A 104 -13.17 4.28 4.19
CA VAL A 104 -12.87 5.12 5.36
C VAL A 104 -12.14 6.39 4.94
N VAL A 105 -12.62 7.56 5.37
CA VAL A 105 -11.94 8.83 5.19
C VAL A 105 -11.42 9.35 6.53
N LEU A 106 -10.09 9.50 6.63
CA LEU A 106 -9.43 10.02 7.82
C LEU A 106 -9.53 11.55 7.86
N LEU A 107 -10.34 12.05 8.79
CA LEU A 107 -10.59 13.48 9.03
C LEU A 107 -9.42 14.21 9.70
N THR A 108 -8.34 13.52 10.09
CA THR A 108 -7.22 14.16 10.81
C THR A 108 -5.87 13.66 10.29
N LYS A 109 -4.96 14.58 9.95
CA LYS A 109 -3.60 14.35 9.38
C LYS A 109 -2.62 13.57 10.27
N LYS A 110 -3.06 12.85 11.30
CA LYS A 110 -2.17 12.07 12.19
C LYS A 110 -2.33 10.58 11.93
N LEU A 111 -1.41 10.00 11.16
CA LEU A 111 -1.17 8.56 10.97
C LEU A 111 -0.85 7.78 12.26
N LYS A 112 -0.91 8.40 13.45
CA LYS A 112 -0.70 7.74 14.75
C LYS A 112 -1.88 6.87 15.20
N CYS A 113 -3.05 6.95 14.54
CA CYS A 113 -4.25 6.25 14.99
C CYS A 113 -4.42 4.83 14.41
N ILE A 114 -3.55 4.35 13.50
CA ILE A 114 -3.68 2.99 12.93
C ILE A 114 -2.87 1.94 13.75
N GLY A 115 -2.18 2.35 14.82
CA GLY A 115 -1.47 1.42 15.73
C GLY A 115 -2.24 0.99 16.98
N ALA A 116 -3.38 1.61 17.29
CA ALA A 116 -4.17 1.31 18.49
C ALA A 116 -5.33 0.38 18.12
N GLY A 117 -5.06 -0.92 18.18
CA GLY A 117 -5.96 -1.98 17.75
C GLY A 117 -7.37 -1.89 18.34
N CYS A 118 -8.36 -2.19 17.48
CA CYS A 118 -9.65 -2.69 17.92
C CYS A 118 -9.43 -4.09 18.56
N PRO A 119 -9.87 -4.35 19.80
CA PRO A 119 -9.67 -5.65 20.44
C PRO A 119 -10.66 -6.66 19.83
N GLY A 120 -10.28 -7.24 18.70
CA GLY A 120 -11.09 -8.22 18.00
C GLY A 120 -10.43 -8.71 16.71
N ARG A 121 -9.66 -9.81 16.84
CA ARG A 121 -8.94 -10.57 15.79
C ARG A 121 -7.59 -9.98 15.37
N ALA A 122 -6.54 -10.58 15.93
CA ALA A 122 -5.22 -10.60 15.31
C ALA A 122 -5.33 -11.28 13.94
N LYS A 123 -5.40 -10.49 12.88
CA LYS A 123 -5.03 -10.88 11.52
C LYS A 123 -4.00 -9.85 11.08
N ASN A 124 -2.86 -10.31 10.60
CA ASN A 124 -1.70 -9.51 10.26
C ASN A 124 -2.11 -8.29 9.41
N PHE A 125 -2.15 -7.11 10.04
CA PHE A 125 -2.41 -5.84 9.38
C PHE A 125 -1.11 -5.39 8.73
N TYR A 126 -0.99 -5.58 7.41
CA TYR A 126 0.09 -4.99 6.65
C TYR A 126 -0.31 -3.56 6.31
N GLN A 127 0.17 -2.60 7.09
CA GLN A 127 0.12 -1.19 6.74
C GLN A 127 1.22 -0.93 5.71
N ILE A 128 0.88 -1.06 4.43
CA ILE A 128 1.81 -0.75 3.35
C ILE A 128 1.64 0.73 3.00
N CYS A 129 2.33 1.59 3.77
CA CYS A 129 2.53 3.00 3.43
C CYS A 129 3.26 3.11 2.09
#